data_AF-R5NLA6-F1
#
_entry.id   AF-R5NLA6-F1
#
_cell.length_a   1.000
_cell.length_b   1.000
_cell.length_c   1.000
_cell.angle_alpha   90.00
_cell.angle_beta   90.00
_cell.angle_gamma   90.00
#
_symmetry.space_group_name_H-M   'P 1'
#
loop_
_entity.id
_entity.type
_entity.pdbx_description
1 polymer ?
#
loop_
_entity_poly.entity_id
_entity_poly.type
_entity_poly.pdbx_seq_one_letter_code
_entity_poly.pdbx_strand_id
1 'polypeptide(L)'
;MILPSQLMEKFYEKLGFYSCTVSNFEQYTLANFMKNGSFEKHINRLRTYYQNKREVIVDAFCNSRLGKYIEIEGDEAGVHFLMHIDSKYSEEEFVRLARAKGINMMPLSGYYIENDENGNGKNAENYRNTYVMNYSSVDINVIDEVVEALYELIKP
;
A
#
# COMPACT_ATOMS: atom_id res chain seq x y z
N MET A 1 6.40 -1.71 -20.41
CA MET A 1 5.12 -1.45 -21.11
C MET A 1 4.95 -2.53 -22.18
N ILE A 2 3.77 -3.14 -22.30
CA ILE A 2 3.46 -4.08 -23.39
C ILE A 2 2.44 -3.37 -24.27
N LEU A 3 2.79 -3.13 -25.54
CA LEU A 3 1.97 -2.35 -26.47
C LEU A 3 1.48 -3.22 -27.64
N PRO A 4 0.21 -3.09 -28.07
CA PRO A 4 -0.24 -3.58 -29.37
C PRO A 4 0.55 -2.91 -30.51
N SER A 5 0.75 -3.61 -31.62
CA SER A 5 1.54 -3.11 -32.76
C SER A 5 1.07 -1.74 -33.27
N GLN A 6 -0.24 -1.49 -33.26
CA GLN A 6 -0.86 -0.22 -33.68
C GLN A 6 -0.45 0.99 -32.80
N LEU A 7 -0.06 0.75 -31.55
CA LEU A 7 0.40 1.78 -30.62
C LEU A 7 1.93 1.91 -30.63
N MET A 8 2.65 0.95 -31.20
CA MET A 8 4.11 0.93 -31.23
C MET A 8 4.67 2.03 -32.14
N GLU A 9 4.07 2.22 -33.32
CA GLU A 9 4.45 3.29 -34.25
C GLU A 9 4.29 4.67 -33.60
N LYS A 10 3.12 4.92 -32.99
CA LYS A 10 2.83 6.16 -32.25
C LYS A 10 3.79 6.38 -31.08
N PHE A 11 4.19 5.31 -30.38
CA PHE A 11 5.16 5.39 -29.30
C PHE A 11 6.53 5.85 -29.81
N TYR A 12 7.06 5.25 -30.88
CA TYR A 12 8.36 5.65 -31.41
C TYR A 12 8.35 7.07 -31.99
N GLU A 13 7.30 7.46 -32.71
CA GLU A 13 7.17 8.81 -33.28
C GLU A 13 7.10 9.89 -32.20
N LYS A 14 6.30 9.67 -31.14
CA LYS A 14 5.97 10.71 -30.16
C LYS A 14 6.79 10.65 -28.88
N LEU A 15 7.31 9.47 -28.53
CA LEU A 15 7.97 9.22 -27.25
C LEU A 15 9.36 8.59 -27.43
N GLY A 16 9.82 8.34 -28.67
CA GLY A 16 11.15 7.76 -28.93
C GLY A 16 12.33 8.63 -28.46
N PHE A 17 12.10 9.92 -28.19
CA PHE A 17 13.10 10.82 -27.60
C PHE A 17 13.26 10.63 -26.09
N TYR A 18 12.32 9.97 -25.40
CA TYR A 18 12.49 9.60 -24.00
C TYR A 18 13.60 8.56 -23.93
N SER A 19 14.81 8.99 -23.55
CA SER A 19 15.91 8.09 -23.28
C SER A 19 15.51 7.11 -22.18
N CYS A 20 15.77 5.82 -22.39
CA CYS A 20 15.70 4.86 -21.30
C CYS A 20 16.66 5.33 -20.20
N THR A 21 16.14 5.70 -19.03
CA THR A 21 16.94 6.20 -17.92
C THR A 21 17.76 5.11 -17.23
N VAL A 22 17.52 3.84 -17.57
CA VAL A 22 18.19 2.68 -16.97
C VAL A 22 19.48 2.39 -17.73
N SER A 23 20.59 2.27 -17.00
CA SER A 23 21.90 2.02 -17.60
C SER A 23 21.94 0.66 -18.30
N ASN A 24 22.78 0.53 -19.34
CA ASN A 24 23.00 -0.76 -20.01
C ASN A 24 23.48 -1.84 -19.02
N PHE A 25 24.29 -1.45 -18.03
CA PHE A 25 24.78 -2.37 -17.00
C PHE A 25 23.63 -3.00 -16.19
N GLU A 26 22.67 -2.20 -15.73
CA GLU A 26 21.49 -2.70 -15.01
C GLU A 26 20.62 -3.57 -15.91
N GLN A 27 20.44 -3.18 -17.17
CA GLN A 27 19.67 -3.97 -18.15
C GLN A 27 20.29 -5.35 -18.37
N TYR A 28 21.60 -5.44 -18.59
CA TYR A 28 22.30 -6.73 -18.76
C TYR A 28 22.28 -7.56 -17.48
N THR A 29 22.43 -6.92 -16.32
CA THR A 29 22.39 -7.61 -15.03
C THR A 29 21.00 -8.23 -14.80
N LEU A 30 19.93 -7.46 -15.02
CA LEU A 30 18.56 -7.95 -14.90
C LEU A 30 18.27 -9.06 -15.92
N ALA A 31 18.70 -8.90 -17.18
CA ALA A 31 18.52 -9.92 -18.21
C ALA A 31 19.19 -11.24 -17.83
N ASN A 32 20.40 -11.20 -17.28
CA ASN A 32 21.08 -12.40 -16.80
C ASN A 32 20.38 -13.00 -15.56
N PHE A 33 19.94 -12.15 -14.62
CA PHE A 33 19.20 -12.55 -13.42
C PHE A 33 17.87 -13.24 -13.75
N MET A 34 17.18 -12.81 -14.81
CA MET A 34 16.00 -13.47 -15.34
C MET A 34 16.37 -14.77 -16.07
N LYS A 35 17.34 -14.73 -17.00
CA LYS A 35 17.72 -15.88 -17.83
C LYS A 35 18.18 -17.10 -17.04
N ASN A 36 18.83 -16.90 -15.90
CA ASN A 36 19.33 -17.98 -15.06
C ASN A 36 18.30 -18.50 -14.02
N GLY A 37 17.06 -17.99 -14.05
CA GLY A 37 15.96 -18.38 -13.16
C GLY A 37 16.09 -17.86 -11.72
N SER A 38 17.06 -16.99 -11.43
CA SER A 38 17.22 -16.41 -10.09
C SER A 38 16.12 -15.40 -9.78
N PHE A 39 15.64 -14.68 -10.80
CA PHE A 39 14.51 -13.76 -10.67
C PHE A 39 13.24 -14.47 -10.17
N GLU A 40 12.83 -15.57 -10.79
CA GLU A 40 11.62 -16.30 -10.35
C GLU A 40 11.78 -16.88 -8.95
N LYS A 41 12.96 -17.44 -8.63
CA LYS A 41 13.27 -17.92 -7.27
C LYS A 41 13.17 -16.79 -6.25
N HIS A 42 13.65 -15.60 -6.58
CA HIS A 42 13.58 -14.43 -5.72
C HIS A 42 12.13 -13.96 -5.52
N ILE A 43 11.34 -13.86 -6.59
CA ILE A 43 9.91 -13.49 -6.51
C ILE A 43 9.13 -14.48 -5.66
N ASN A 44 9.37 -15.80 -5.81
CA ASN A 44 8.71 -16.81 -4.98
C ASN A 44 9.06 -16.65 -3.50
N ARG A 45 10.33 -16.40 -3.18
CA ARG A 45 10.77 -16.10 -1.80
C ARG A 45 10.08 -14.84 -1.26
N LEU A 46 10.01 -13.77 -2.04
CA LEU A 46 9.34 -12.53 -1.64
C LEU A 46 7.84 -12.74 -1.41
N ARG A 47 7.17 -13.55 -2.24
CA ARG A 47 5.75 -13.87 -2.07
C ARG A 47 5.49 -14.54 -0.74
N THR A 48 6.25 -15.59 -0.41
CA THR A 48 6.14 -16.27 0.89
C THR A 48 6.49 -15.34 2.05
N TYR A 49 7.55 -14.54 1.92
CA TYR A 49 7.95 -13.58 2.96
C TYR A 49 6.84 -12.57 3.26
N TYR A 50 6.27 -11.92 2.23
CA TYR A 50 5.22 -10.93 2.43
C TYR A 50 3.88 -11.53 2.85
N GLN A 51 3.58 -12.76 2.40
CA GLN A 51 2.42 -13.49 2.88
C GLN A 51 2.52 -13.75 4.40
N ASN A 52 3.62 -14.33 4.88
CA ASN A 52 3.81 -14.60 6.30
C ASN A 52 3.81 -13.31 7.12
N LYS A 53 4.46 -12.26 6.60
CA LYS A 53 4.51 -10.96 7.25
C LYS A 53 3.11 -10.35 7.39
N ARG A 54 2.29 -10.44 6.35
CA ARG A 54 0.90 -9.98 6.36
C ARG A 54 0.08 -10.76 7.39
N GLU A 55 0.18 -12.09 7.39
CA GLU A 55 -0.55 -12.95 8.35
C GLU A 55 -0.25 -12.53 9.80
N VAL A 56 1.02 -12.39 10.17
CA VAL A 56 1.42 -11.91 11.51
C VAL A 56 0.83 -10.56 11.85
N ILE A 57 0.85 -9.61 10.91
CA ILE A 57 0.36 -8.25 11.13
C ILE A 57 -1.17 -8.23 11.29
N VAL A 58 -1.90 -8.88 10.37
CA VAL A 58 -3.36 -8.96 10.40
C VAL A 58 -3.81 -9.70 11.66
N ASP A 59 -3.15 -10.79 12.03
CA ASP A 59 -3.44 -11.54 13.26
C ASP A 59 -3.23 -10.68 14.51
N ALA A 60 -2.15 -9.90 14.59
CA ALA A 60 -1.89 -9.00 15.70
C ALA A 60 -2.99 -7.92 15.81
N PHE A 61 -3.42 -7.36 14.69
CA PHE A 61 -4.52 -6.40 14.65
C PHE A 61 -5.85 -7.02 15.09
N CYS A 62 -6.29 -8.10 14.44
CA CYS A 62 -7.60 -8.72 14.63
C CYS A 62 -7.76 -9.40 16.00
N ASN A 63 -6.71 -10.04 16.53
CA ASN A 63 -6.80 -10.78 17.80
C ASN A 63 -6.57 -9.90 19.03
N SER A 64 -6.17 -8.64 18.84
CA SER A 64 -5.99 -7.68 19.92
C SER A 64 -7.30 -7.00 20.33
N ARG A 65 -7.23 -6.11 21.32
CA ARG A 65 -8.36 -5.24 21.71
C ARG A 65 -8.77 -4.27 20.60
N LEU A 66 -7.83 -3.92 19.71
CA LEU A 66 -8.06 -3.04 18.57
C LEU A 66 -8.99 -3.67 17.54
N GLY A 67 -8.97 -5.00 17.39
CA GLY A 67 -9.78 -5.75 16.43
C GLY A 67 -11.29 -5.47 16.48
N LYS A 68 -11.80 -4.94 17.61
CA LYS A 68 -13.22 -4.55 17.75
C LYS A 68 -13.60 -3.24 17.07
N TYR A 69 -12.60 -2.44 16.70
CA TYR A 69 -12.77 -1.07 16.19
C TYR A 69 -12.19 -0.92 14.78
N ILE A 70 -11.78 -2.02 14.15
CA ILE A 70 -11.19 -1.99 12.82
C ILE A 70 -11.85 -3.02 11.92
N GLU A 71 -11.84 -2.73 10.63
CA GLU A 71 -12.20 -3.65 9.56
C GLU A 71 -11.07 -3.63 8.52
N ILE A 72 -10.62 -4.82 8.10
CA ILE A 72 -9.52 -4.97 7.14
C ILE A 72 -10.08 -5.50 5.82
N GLU A 73 -9.72 -4.84 4.72
CA GLU A 73 -10.11 -5.21 3.36
C GLU A 73 -8.89 -5.31 2.43
N GLY A 74 -9.02 -6.12 1.37
CA GLY A 74 -8.05 -6.14 0.26
C GLY A 74 -6.69 -6.76 0.61
N ASP A 75 -6.62 -7.66 1.58
CA ASP A 75 -5.39 -8.31 2.04
C ASP A 75 -4.95 -9.50 1.15
N GLU A 76 -5.71 -9.81 0.12
CA GLU A 76 -5.52 -10.97 -0.77
C GLU A 76 -4.21 -10.93 -1.58
N ALA A 77 -3.68 -9.74 -1.90
CA ALA A 77 -2.49 -9.58 -2.73
C ALA A 77 -1.73 -8.26 -2.48
N GLY A 78 -0.47 -8.20 -2.94
CA GLY A 78 0.35 -7.00 -2.87
C GLY A 78 1.14 -6.88 -1.56
N VAL A 79 1.37 -5.64 -1.13
CA VAL A 79 2.14 -5.29 0.08
C VAL A 79 1.44 -4.24 0.95
N HIS A 80 0.14 -4.09 0.76
CA HIS A 80 -0.72 -3.23 1.56
C HIS A 80 -2.10 -3.87 1.74
N PHE A 81 -2.85 -3.41 2.74
CA PHE A 81 -4.28 -3.67 2.90
C PHE A 81 -4.96 -2.36 3.30
N LEU A 82 -6.29 -2.32 3.19
CA LEU A 82 -7.08 -1.19 3.69
C LEU A 82 -7.52 -1.51 5.12
N MET A 83 -7.41 -0.52 5.99
CA MET A 83 -7.90 -0.63 7.37
C MET A 83 -8.87 0.52 7.63
N HIS A 84 -10.14 0.18 7.76
CA HIS A 84 -11.14 1.10 8.28
C HIS A 84 -11.04 1.12 9.81
N ILE A 85 -11.14 2.31 10.40
CA ILE A 85 -11.06 2.51 11.84
C ILE A 85 -12.30 3.24 12.32
N ASP A 86 -13.06 2.59 13.20
CA ASP A 86 -14.17 3.21 13.91
C ASP A 86 -13.62 4.17 14.98
N SER A 87 -13.63 5.46 14.67
CA SER A 87 -13.09 6.52 15.51
C SER A 87 -14.00 7.73 15.53
N LYS A 88 -14.06 8.39 16.69
CA LYS A 88 -14.76 9.68 16.87
C LYS A 88 -14.01 10.86 16.23
N TYR A 89 -12.74 10.68 15.88
CA TYR A 89 -11.92 11.71 15.28
C TYR A 89 -12.18 11.81 13.77
N SER A 90 -12.05 13.02 13.24
CA SER A 90 -11.91 13.17 11.79
C SER A 90 -10.60 12.54 11.32
N GLU A 91 -10.55 12.19 10.03
CA GLU A 91 -9.39 11.56 9.41
C GLU A 91 -8.09 12.39 9.61
N GLU A 92 -8.16 13.71 9.39
CA GLU A 92 -7.03 14.62 9.58
C GLU A 92 -6.52 14.63 11.03
N GLU A 93 -7.45 14.65 12.00
CA GLU A 93 -7.11 14.63 13.41
C GLU A 93 -6.48 13.29 13.82
N PHE A 94 -7.05 12.20 13.32
CA PHE A 94 -6.56 10.86 13.62
C PHE A 94 -5.15 10.64 13.05
N VAL A 95 -4.89 11.06 11.81
CA VAL A 95 -3.53 11.05 11.21
C VAL A 95 -2.56 11.89 12.04
N ARG A 96 -2.98 13.08 12.48
CA ARG A 96 -2.13 13.95 13.31
C ARG A 96 -1.79 13.30 14.65
N LEU A 97 -2.78 12.68 15.32
CA LEU A 97 -2.61 11.99 16.60
C LEU A 97 -1.72 10.74 16.46
N ALA A 98 -1.93 9.94 15.42
CA ALA A 98 -1.11 8.78 15.12
C ALA A 98 0.34 9.19 14.81
N ARG A 99 0.54 10.26 14.03
CA ARG A 99 1.87 10.79 13.74
C ARG A 99 2.58 11.25 15.01
N ALA A 100 1.87 11.84 15.97
CA ALA A 100 2.45 12.21 17.26
C ALA A 100 2.94 11.00 18.08
N LYS A 101 2.38 9.80 17.82
CA LYS A 101 2.86 8.52 18.35
C LYS A 101 3.88 7.81 17.45
N GLY A 102 4.38 8.46 16.41
CA GLY A 102 5.34 7.89 15.46
C GLY A 102 4.74 7.00 14.37
N ILE A 103 3.41 6.96 14.26
CA ILE A 103 2.70 6.13 13.26
C ILE A 103 2.30 7.02 12.08
N ASN A 104 2.92 6.80 10.93
CA ASN A 104 2.57 7.50 9.70
C ASN A 104 1.51 6.71 8.93
N MET A 105 0.29 7.22 8.88
CA MET A 105 -0.81 6.62 8.13
C MET A 105 -1.11 7.42 6.87
N MET A 106 -1.52 6.72 5.81
CA MET A 106 -1.95 7.34 4.56
C MET A 106 -3.46 7.18 4.41
N PRO A 107 -4.24 8.27 4.51
CA PRO A 107 -5.66 8.24 4.20
C PRO A 107 -5.97 7.72 2.80
N LEU A 108 -7.04 6.93 2.67
CA LEU A 108 -7.53 6.47 1.37
C LEU A 108 -8.09 7.63 0.53
N SER A 109 -8.63 8.66 1.18
CA SER A 109 -9.15 9.89 0.55
C SER A 109 -8.17 10.52 -0.44
N GLY A 110 -6.86 10.53 -0.12
CA GLY A 110 -5.79 11.08 -0.97
C GLY A 110 -5.55 10.33 -2.29
N TYR A 111 -6.17 9.16 -2.47
CA TYR A 111 -6.09 8.38 -3.72
C TYR A 111 -7.29 8.63 -4.65
N TYR A 112 -8.30 9.38 -4.24
CA TYR A 112 -9.43 9.74 -5.11
C TYR A 112 -9.05 10.88 -6.04
N ILE A 113 -9.36 10.73 -7.33
CA ILE A 113 -9.33 11.82 -8.29
C ILE A 113 -10.66 12.55 -8.17
N GLU A 114 -10.64 13.81 -7.75
CA GLU A 114 -11.81 14.69 -7.75
C GLU A 114 -12.27 14.92 -9.20
N ASN A 115 -13.18 14.09 -9.70
CA ASN A 115 -13.87 14.32 -10.96
C ASN A 115 -15.32 14.68 -10.66
N ASP A 116 -15.59 15.97 -10.40
CA ASP A 116 -16.88 16.51 -10.82
C ASP A 116 -16.89 18.04 -10.91
N GLU A 117 -16.93 18.57 -12.13
CA GLU A 117 -17.28 19.98 -12.40
C GLU A 117 -18.72 20.31 -11.97
N ASN A 118 -19.51 19.30 -11.55
CA ASN A 118 -20.87 19.45 -11.03
C ASN A 118 -21.05 19.08 -9.54
N GLY A 119 -19.97 18.94 -8.77
CA GLY A 119 -20.04 18.83 -7.31
C GLY A 119 -20.71 17.58 -6.73
N ASN A 120 -20.89 16.49 -7.50
CA ASN A 120 -21.36 15.20 -6.96
C ASN A 120 -20.20 14.23 -6.70
N GLY A 121 -19.13 14.69 -6.04
CA GLY A 121 -18.09 13.83 -5.47
C GLY A 121 -18.62 12.98 -4.31
N LYS A 122 -19.55 12.06 -4.58
CA LYS A 122 -20.34 11.31 -3.58
C LYS A 122 -19.59 10.19 -2.86
N ASN A 123 -18.28 10.03 -3.06
CA ASN A 123 -17.60 8.81 -2.62
C ASN A 123 -16.57 9.00 -1.49
N ALA A 124 -16.03 10.19 -1.23
CA ALA A 124 -15.04 10.37 -0.16
C ALA A 124 -15.63 10.17 1.26
N GLU A 125 -16.92 10.49 1.43
CA GLU A 125 -17.66 10.30 2.69
C GLU A 125 -17.76 8.81 3.09
N ASN A 126 -17.85 7.90 2.12
CA ASN A 126 -18.03 6.46 2.38
C ASN A 126 -16.74 5.75 2.84
N TYR A 127 -15.58 6.38 2.70
CA TYR A 127 -14.28 5.82 3.08
C TYR A 127 -13.59 6.66 4.16
N ARG A 128 -14.36 7.44 4.91
CA ARG A 128 -13.85 8.16 6.07
C ARG A 128 -13.15 7.21 7.02
N ASN A 129 -11.98 7.62 7.52
CA ASN A 129 -11.17 6.85 8.45
C ASN A 129 -10.71 5.50 7.90
N THR A 130 -10.58 5.37 6.59
CA THR A 130 -9.93 4.23 5.95
C THR A 130 -8.50 4.60 5.55
N TYR A 131 -7.54 3.76 5.92
CA TYR A 131 -6.13 3.99 5.74
C TYR A 131 -5.48 2.89 4.91
N VAL A 132 -4.56 3.27 4.03
CA VAL A 132 -3.72 2.33 3.27
C VAL A 132 -2.56 1.91 4.16
N MET A 133 -2.60 0.66 4.63
CA MET A 133 -1.62 0.09 5.54
C MET A 133 -0.55 -0.67 4.76
N ASN A 134 0.54 0.01 4.42
CA ASN A 134 1.68 -0.61 3.74
C ASN A 134 2.56 -1.38 4.74
N TYR A 135 2.63 -2.70 4.60
CA TYR A 135 3.41 -3.56 5.48
C TYR A 135 4.77 -3.96 4.91
N SER A 136 5.14 -3.48 3.71
CA SER A 136 6.44 -3.83 3.10
C SER A 136 7.61 -3.45 4.02
N SER A 137 7.53 -2.28 4.63
CA SER A 137 8.61 -1.66 5.42
C SER A 137 8.40 -1.75 6.93
N VAL A 138 7.28 -2.31 7.39
CA VAL A 138 6.96 -2.44 8.82
C VAL A 138 7.83 -3.52 9.46
N ASP A 139 8.45 -3.25 10.60
CA ASP A 139 9.10 -4.30 11.38
C ASP A 139 8.05 -5.08 12.18
N ILE A 140 8.02 -6.41 12.03
CA ILE A 140 7.08 -7.26 12.76
C ILE A 140 7.34 -7.27 14.26
N ASN A 141 8.56 -6.93 14.70
CA ASN A 141 8.92 -6.94 16.11
C ASN A 141 8.25 -5.79 16.89
N VAL A 142 7.81 -4.73 16.20
CA VAL A 142 7.15 -3.57 16.82
C VAL A 142 5.64 -3.60 16.64
N ILE A 143 5.07 -4.66 16.05
CA ILE A 143 3.65 -4.67 15.68
C ILE A 143 2.74 -4.56 16.91
N ASP A 144 3.11 -5.20 18.02
CA ASP A 144 2.34 -5.14 19.26
C ASP A 144 2.31 -3.71 19.83
N GLU A 145 3.43 -2.98 19.73
CA GLU A 145 3.51 -1.57 20.14
C GLU A 145 2.61 -0.68 19.26
N VAL A 146 2.58 -0.95 17.94
CA VAL A 146 1.72 -0.23 17.00
C VAL A 146 0.24 -0.49 17.30
N VAL A 147 -0.12 -1.75 17.57
CA VAL A 147 -1.49 -2.15 17.93
C VAL A 147 -1.95 -1.42 19.20
N GLU A 148 -1.13 -1.41 20.26
CA GLU A 148 -1.47 -0.73 21.50
C GLU A 148 -1.53 0.80 21.33
N ALA A 149 -0.59 1.38 20.58
CA ALA A 149 -0.56 2.81 20.31
C ALA A 149 -1.82 3.30 19.57
N LEU A 150 -2.29 2.54 18.57
CA LEU A 150 -3.55 2.80 17.87
C LEU A 150 -4.76 2.56 18.77
N TYR A 151 -4.79 1.48 19.54
CA TYR A 151 -5.87 1.19 20.47
C TYR A 151 -6.08 2.33 21.48
N GLU A 152 -5.01 2.87 22.05
CA GLU A 152 -5.06 4.03 22.94
C GLU A 152 -5.62 5.30 22.29
N LEU A 153 -5.49 5.46 20.97
CA LEU A 153 -6.07 6.60 20.24
C LEU A 153 -7.58 6.43 20.01
N ILE A 154 -8.05 5.19 19.94
CA ILE A 154 -9.45 4.87 19.61
C ILE A 154 -10.29 4.62 20.86
N LYS A 155 -9.63 4.26 21.98
CA LYS A 155 -10.27 3.95 23.26
C LYS A 155 -11.35 5.01 23.59
N PRO A 156 -12.58 4.59 23.94
CA PRO A 156 -13.69 5.52 24.22
C PRO A 156 -13.34 6.57 25.28
#